data_AF-Q5CVL2-F1
#
_entry.id   AF-Q5CVL2-F1
#
_cell.length_a   1.000
_cell.length_b   1.000
_cell.length_c   1.000
_cell.angle_alpha   90.00
_cell.angle_beta   90.00
_cell.angle_gamma   90.00
#
_symmetry.space_group_name_H-M   'P 1'
#
loop_
_entity.id
_entity.type
_entity.pdbx_description
1 polymer ?
#
loop_
_entity_poly.entity_id
_entity_poly.type
_entity_poly.pdbx_seq_one_letter_code
_entity_poly.pdbx_strand_id
1 'polypeptide(L)'
;VELVGTKKRHILYNNEDNYSDIDIGDSLDIVVKERVDEVGLYSLTCQLFFTSNEARLTQKKSYKFAVLSPFNISHRLYNLDEDTMDKKTIFVEVSLENVSHQSITLSSMKLEPINIKKLPELIFELEDVNLKNKHNEPLYIQPRCKYNKIFKFTSCSREYNNLGKSSREVLELKLRIGWVSVSYGDGWLDSYKIGLPILCDQNKLNKEKNAIILKAELPSVNNRQEEFKVFLYVTNNLSIDQKGMSIRLDFDQLLPIIILGNDRLYLEELKAGETVTLELDCQALVSGVYNLNGIYVFDELEDKKVSV
;
A
#
# COMPACT_ATOMS: atom_id res chain seq x y z
N VAL A 1 -38.45 -15.53 6.25
CA VAL A 1 -37.33 -15.32 5.30
C VAL A 1 -36.03 -15.57 6.03
N GLU A 2 -35.10 -16.28 5.41
CA GLU A 2 -33.80 -16.58 6.00
C GLU A 2 -32.67 -16.35 4.99
N LEU A 3 -31.54 -15.91 5.49
CA LEU A 3 -30.29 -15.80 4.75
C LEU A 3 -29.32 -16.85 5.26
N VAL A 4 -28.95 -17.78 4.39
CA VAL A 4 -28.01 -18.85 4.70
C VAL A 4 -26.67 -18.50 4.05
N GLY A 5 -25.67 -18.24 4.88
CA GLY A 5 -24.29 -18.04 4.47
C GLY A 5 -23.43 -19.29 4.63
N THR A 6 -22.15 -19.14 4.40
CA THR A 6 -21.13 -20.18 4.52
C THR A 6 -21.01 -20.73 5.95
N LYS A 7 -21.17 -19.88 6.97
CA LYS A 7 -20.98 -20.24 8.38
C LYS A 7 -22.15 -19.90 9.31
N LYS A 8 -23.08 -19.05 8.86
CA LYS A 8 -24.17 -18.52 9.68
C LYS A 8 -25.49 -18.61 8.94
N ARG A 9 -26.57 -18.80 9.71
CA ARG A 9 -27.96 -18.71 9.25
C ARG A 9 -28.60 -17.53 9.98
N HIS A 10 -29.06 -16.56 9.23
CA HIS A 10 -29.73 -15.37 9.74
C HIS A 10 -31.23 -15.50 9.46
N ILE A 11 -32.05 -15.51 10.51
CA ILE A 11 -33.50 -15.41 10.35
C ILE A 11 -33.81 -13.93 10.16
N LEU A 12 -34.18 -13.57 8.94
CA LEU A 12 -34.38 -12.19 8.53
C LEU A 12 -35.79 -11.69 8.81
N TYR A 13 -36.75 -12.62 8.82
CA TYR A 13 -38.16 -12.34 9.07
C TYR A 13 -38.85 -13.62 9.50
N ASN A 14 -39.57 -13.59 10.62
CA ASN A 14 -40.45 -14.64 11.07
C ASN A 14 -41.85 -14.07 11.35
N ASN A 15 -42.91 -14.81 11.02
CA ASN A 15 -44.29 -14.38 11.24
C ASN A 15 -44.67 -14.29 12.73
N GLU A 16 -43.80 -14.75 13.64
CA GLU A 16 -43.98 -14.55 15.08
C GLU A 16 -43.88 -13.06 15.48
N ASP A 17 -43.28 -12.22 14.64
CA ASP A 17 -43.04 -10.80 14.93
C ASP A 17 -44.14 -9.86 14.40
N ASN A 18 -45.11 -10.32 13.59
CA ASN A 18 -46.20 -9.49 13.06
C ASN A 18 -47.47 -10.30 12.75
N TYR A 19 -48.58 -9.97 13.41
CA TYR A 19 -49.92 -10.54 13.20
C TYR A 19 -50.62 -9.84 12.04
N SER A 20 -50.51 -10.38 10.83
CA SER A 20 -51.55 -10.21 9.81
C SER A 20 -51.45 -11.36 8.83
N ASP A 21 -52.39 -12.30 8.92
CA ASP A 21 -52.67 -13.19 7.81
C ASP A 21 -52.98 -12.33 6.58
N ILE A 22 -52.31 -12.61 5.46
CA ILE A 22 -52.50 -11.89 4.20
C ILE A 22 -53.62 -12.61 3.45
N ASP A 23 -54.66 -11.88 3.05
CA ASP A 23 -55.76 -12.44 2.28
C ASP A 23 -55.34 -12.81 0.86
N ILE A 24 -56.11 -13.71 0.23
CA ILE A 24 -55.84 -14.13 -1.15
C ILE A 24 -56.03 -12.94 -2.09
N GLY A 25 -54.95 -12.56 -2.77
CA GLY A 25 -54.94 -11.43 -3.71
C GLY A 25 -54.19 -10.20 -3.19
N ASP A 26 -53.89 -10.17 -1.91
CA ASP A 26 -53.10 -9.10 -1.29
C ASP A 26 -51.60 -9.35 -1.41
N SER A 27 -50.82 -8.28 -1.23
CA SER A 27 -49.36 -8.30 -1.27
C SER A 27 -48.75 -7.63 -0.05
N LEU A 28 -47.66 -8.19 0.46
CA LEU A 28 -46.88 -7.62 1.55
C LEU A 28 -45.47 -7.28 1.07
N ASP A 29 -45.14 -5.99 1.05
CA ASP A 29 -43.83 -5.49 0.69
C ASP A 29 -43.02 -5.18 1.96
N ILE A 30 -41.95 -5.96 2.17
CA ILE A 30 -41.02 -5.76 3.30
C ILE A 30 -39.61 -5.56 2.77
N VAL A 31 -38.95 -4.51 3.24
CA VAL A 31 -37.52 -4.27 3.00
C VAL A 31 -36.73 -4.83 4.17
N VAL A 32 -35.98 -5.91 3.93
CA VAL A 32 -35.04 -6.45 4.93
C VAL A 32 -33.63 -5.97 4.62
N LYS A 33 -32.96 -5.42 5.63
CA LYS A 33 -31.54 -5.05 5.57
C LYS A 33 -30.77 -5.92 6.56
N GLU A 34 -29.81 -6.70 6.05
CA GLU A 34 -28.93 -7.53 6.88
C GLU A 34 -27.48 -7.25 6.51
N ARG A 35 -26.62 -7.12 7.52
CA ARG A 35 -25.17 -7.02 7.32
C ARG A 35 -24.57 -8.40 7.17
N VAL A 36 -23.71 -8.56 6.17
CA VAL A 36 -22.97 -9.80 5.96
C VAL A 36 -21.49 -9.56 6.25
N ASP A 37 -20.91 -10.37 7.14
CA ASP A 37 -19.53 -10.21 7.59
C ASP A 37 -18.50 -10.91 6.70
N GLU A 38 -18.92 -11.87 5.86
CA GLU A 38 -18.03 -12.74 5.09
C GLU A 38 -18.33 -12.71 3.59
N VAL A 39 -17.27 -12.72 2.79
CA VAL A 39 -17.32 -12.94 1.33
C VAL A 39 -17.66 -14.41 1.08
N GLY A 40 -18.59 -14.68 0.16
CA GLY A 40 -18.98 -16.04 -0.14
C GLY A 40 -20.29 -16.15 -0.92
N LEU A 41 -20.74 -17.39 -1.13
CA LEU A 41 -22.04 -17.66 -1.75
C LEU A 41 -23.12 -17.73 -0.67
N TYR A 42 -24.17 -16.95 -0.85
CA TYR A 42 -25.32 -16.88 0.05
C TYR A 42 -26.58 -17.37 -0.65
N SER A 43 -27.50 -17.90 0.14
CA SER A 43 -28.84 -18.30 -0.31
C SER A 43 -29.90 -17.56 0.50
N LEU A 44 -30.64 -16.65 -0.14
CA LEU A 44 -31.84 -16.06 0.43
C LEU A 44 -33.01 -17.01 0.18
N THR A 45 -33.60 -17.52 1.25
CA THR A 45 -34.71 -18.46 1.20
C THR A 45 -35.97 -17.79 1.76
N CYS A 46 -37.00 -17.73 0.92
CA CYS A 46 -38.35 -17.37 1.33
C CYS A 46 -39.16 -18.65 1.45
N GLN A 47 -39.78 -18.84 2.62
CA GLN A 47 -40.69 -19.94 2.89
C GLN A 47 -41.99 -19.35 3.40
N LEU A 48 -43.07 -19.70 2.72
CA LEU A 48 -44.43 -19.28 3.02
C LEU A 48 -45.21 -20.50 3.51
N PHE A 49 -46.02 -20.29 4.53
CA PHE A 49 -47.00 -21.25 5.01
C PHE A 49 -48.37 -20.63 4.79
N PHE A 50 -49.28 -21.36 4.17
CA PHE A 50 -50.64 -20.90 3.95
C PHE A 50 -51.62 -22.07 4.10
N THR A 51 -52.86 -21.76 4.41
CA THR A 51 -53.93 -22.74 4.56
C THR A 51 -54.87 -22.63 3.38
N SER A 52 -55.18 -23.74 2.72
CA SER A 52 -56.17 -23.80 1.65
C SER A 52 -57.06 -25.02 1.89
N ASN A 53 -58.37 -24.83 1.97
CA ASN A 53 -59.36 -25.90 2.22
C ASN A 53 -58.98 -26.79 3.42
N GLU A 54 -58.66 -26.16 4.57
CA GLU A 54 -58.24 -26.81 5.81
C GLU A 54 -56.89 -27.57 5.75
N ALA A 55 -56.23 -27.61 4.59
CA ALA A 55 -54.89 -28.18 4.43
C ALA A 55 -53.80 -27.11 4.59
N ARG A 56 -52.82 -27.38 5.46
CA ARG A 56 -51.62 -26.55 5.60
C ARG A 56 -50.62 -26.86 4.48
N LEU A 57 -50.35 -25.87 3.64
CA LEU A 57 -49.40 -25.96 2.53
C LEU A 57 -48.15 -25.14 2.81
N THR A 58 -47.07 -25.47 2.13
CA THR A 58 -45.78 -24.78 2.23
C THR A 58 -45.21 -24.55 0.84
N GLN A 59 -44.81 -23.31 0.57
CA GLN A 59 -44.09 -22.95 -0.65
C GLN A 59 -42.74 -22.36 -0.28
N LYS A 60 -41.68 -22.86 -0.93
CA LYS A 60 -40.30 -22.43 -0.69
C LYS A 60 -39.66 -21.97 -2.00
N LYS A 61 -39.00 -20.82 -1.97
CA LYS A 61 -38.18 -20.32 -3.07
C LYS A 61 -36.84 -19.83 -2.54
N SER A 62 -35.77 -20.20 -3.23
CA SER A 62 -34.40 -19.86 -2.83
C SER A 62 -33.67 -19.13 -3.96
N TYR A 63 -32.92 -18.09 -3.61
CA TYR A 63 -32.12 -17.27 -4.52
C TYR A 63 -30.67 -17.31 -4.09
N LYS A 64 -29.77 -17.70 -4.99
CA LYS A 64 -28.33 -17.77 -4.73
C LYS A 64 -27.63 -16.53 -5.28
N PHE A 65 -26.73 -15.94 -4.51
CA PHE A 65 -25.94 -14.79 -4.92
C PHE A 65 -24.58 -14.78 -4.22
N ALA A 66 -23.59 -14.16 -4.85
CA ALA A 66 -22.27 -14.00 -4.27
C ALA A 66 -22.16 -12.64 -3.56
N VAL A 67 -21.64 -12.66 -2.34
CA VAL A 67 -21.16 -11.47 -1.62
C VAL A 67 -19.67 -11.37 -1.92
N LEU A 68 -19.25 -10.26 -2.52
CA LEU A 68 -17.88 -10.03 -2.99
C LEU A 68 -17.24 -8.85 -2.26
N SER A 69 -15.92 -8.90 -2.08
CA SER A 69 -15.16 -7.69 -1.72
C SER A 69 -15.23 -6.70 -2.88
N PRO A 70 -15.52 -5.42 -2.64
CA PRO A 70 -15.53 -4.42 -3.70
C PRO A 70 -14.13 -4.04 -4.20
N PHE A 71 -13.10 -4.41 -3.43
CA PHE A 71 -11.71 -4.11 -3.75
C PHE A 71 -10.91 -5.37 -4.06
N ASN A 72 -10.12 -5.28 -5.12
CA ASN A 72 -8.94 -6.11 -5.28
C ASN A 72 -7.75 -5.37 -4.65
N ILE A 73 -7.03 -6.04 -3.75
CA ILE A 73 -6.02 -5.42 -2.89
C ILE A 73 -4.66 -6.03 -3.16
N SER A 74 -3.68 -5.21 -3.50
CA SER A 74 -2.27 -5.60 -3.63
C SER A 74 -1.37 -4.68 -2.80
N HIS A 75 -0.17 -5.15 -2.46
CA HIS A 75 0.83 -4.32 -1.78
C HIS A 75 2.22 -4.54 -2.37
N ARG A 76 3.08 -3.52 -2.23
CA ARG A 76 4.51 -3.55 -2.55
C ARG A 76 5.32 -3.03 -1.37
N LEU A 77 6.48 -3.63 -1.15
CA LEU A 77 7.41 -3.26 -0.08
C LEU A 77 8.68 -2.69 -0.70
N TYR A 78 9.16 -1.57 -0.18
CA TYR A 78 10.41 -0.93 -0.59
C TYR A 78 11.28 -0.74 0.65
N ASN A 79 12.41 -1.43 0.70
CA ASN A 79 13.39 -1.24 1.77
C ASN A 79 14.29 -0.06 1.39
N LEU A 80 14.47 0.87 2.33
CA LEU A 80 15.48 1.91 2.22
C LEU A 80 16.69 1.45 3.05
N ASP A 81 17.80 1.23 2.37
CA ASP A 81 19.09 0.95 3.01
C ASP A 81 19.64 2.28 3.56
N GLU A 82 19.52 2.48 4.88
CA GLU A 82 20.12 3.62 5.56
C GLU A 82 21.54 3.28 6.03
N ASP A 83 22.47 4.24 5.94
CA ASP A 83 23.88 4.07 6.35
C ASP A 83 24.04 3.73 7.85
N THR A 84 23.01 4.01 8.65
CA THR A 84 22.97 3.73 10.09
C THR A 84 22.50 2.31 10.36
N MET A 85 23.39 1.49 10.92
CA MET A 85 23.17 0.07 11.25
C MET A 85 21.92 -0.19 12.13
N ASP A 86 21.49 0.80 12.91
CA ASP A 86 20.42 0.64 13.91
C ASP A 86 19.03 1.07 13.43
N LYS A 87 18.93 1.70 12.25
CA LYS A 87 17.68 2.24 11.72
C LYS A 87 17.36 1.65 10.37
N LYS A 88 16.11 1.20 10.22
CA LYS A 88 15.60 0.63 8.98
C LYS A 88 14.29 1.31 8.61
N THR A 89 14.21 1.79 7.37
CA THR A 89 13.00 2.39 6.82
C THR A 89 12.44 1.50 5.72
N ILE A 90 11.14 1.24 5.76
CA ILE A 90 10.42 0.45 4.77
C ILE A 90 9.20 1.24 4.33
N PHE A 91 8.98 1.38 3.03
CA PHE A 91 7.74 1.93 2.49
C PHE A 91 6.81 0.80 2.08
N VAL A 92 5.54 0.91 2.47
CA VAL A 92 4.47 -0.03 2.12
C VAL A 92 3.48 0.71 1.24
N GLU A 93 3.47 0.39 -0.03
CA GLU A 93 2.47 0.89 -0.97
C GLU A 93 1.33 -0.12 -1.03
N VAL A 94 0.12 0.32 -0.70
CA VAL A 94 -1.10 -0.48 -0.81
C VAL A 94 -1.94 0.07 -1.94
N SER A 95 -2.32 -0.80 -2.87
CA SER A 95 -3.17 -0.49 -4.02
C SER A 95 -4.56 -1.10 -3.83
N LEU A 96 -5.57 -0.25 -3.95
CA LEU A 96 -6.97 -0.63 -3.97
C LEU A 96 -7.52 -0.44 -5.38
N GLU A 97 -7.94 -1.51 -6.02
CA GLU A 97 -8.67 -1.46 -7.29
C GLU A 97 -10.15 -1.68 -7.03
N ASN A 98 -11.01 -0.73 -7.41
CA ASN A 98 -12.45 -0.91 -7.32
C ASN A 98 -12.92 -1.85 -8.44
N VAL A 99 -13.22 -3.10 -8.08
CA VAL A 99 -13.72 -4.11 -9.03
C VAL A 99 -15.24 -4.17 -9.09
N SER A 100 -15.93 -3.33 -8.32
CA SER A 100 -17.38 -3.22 -8.36
C SER A 100 -17.85 -2.44 -9.59
N HIS A 101 -19.14 -2.54 -9.90
CA HIS A 101 -19.77 -1.81 -11.00
C HIS A 101 -20.13 -0.36 -10.66
N GLN A 102 -19.78 0.13 -9.46
CA GLN A 102 -20.18 1.44 -8.97
C GLN A 102 -19.03 2.17 -8.30
N SER A 103 -19.13 3.50 -8.25
CA SER A 103 -18.17 4.32 -7.50
C SER A 103 -18.32 4.07 -6.00
N ILE A 104 -17.19 4.09 -5.30
CA ILE A 104 -17.12 3.87 -3.86
C ILE A 104 -16.38 5.04 -3.22
N THR A 105 -16.91 5.54 -2.10
CA THR A 105 -16.24 6.54 -1.29
C THR A 105 -15.46 5.86 -0.18
N LEU A 106 -14.15 6.07 -0.14
CA LEU A 106 -13.29 5.55 0.92
C LEU A 106 -13.43 6.44 2.16
N SER A 107 -13.89 5.85 3.27
CA SER A 107 -14.06 6.57 4.55
C SER A 107 -12.82 6.45 5.43
N SER A 108 -12.08 5.34 5.34
CA SER A 108 -10.81 5.19 6.04
C SER A 108 -9.91 4.12 5.41
N MET A 109 -8.60 4.30 5.57
CA MET A 109 -7.60 3.29 5.23
C MET A 109 -6.43 3.41 6.19
N LYS A 110 -6.27 2.42 7.06
CA LYS A 110 -5.29 2.42 8.16
C LYS A 110 -4.51 1.12 8.15
N LEU A 111 -3.25 1.20 8.54
CA LEU A 111 -2.38 0.05 8.71
C LEU A 111 -2.01 -0.04 10.20
N GLU A 112 -2.17 -1.20 10.80
CA GLU A 112 -1.97 -1.39 12.25
C GLU A 112 -1.07 -2.59 12.54
N PRO A 113 -0.07 -2.47 13.42
CA PRO A 113 0.77 -3.61 13.80
C PRO A 113 0.01 -4.58 14.73
N ILE A 114 0.10 -5.88 14.45
CA ILE A 114 -0.64 -6.92 15.18
C ILE A 114 0.21 -7.58 16.27
N ASN A 115 1.48 -7.85 15.97
CA ASN A 115 2.38 -8.63 16.82
C ASN A 115 3.50 -7.81 17.48
N ILE A 116 3.37 -6.47 17.54
CA ILE A 116 4.40 -5.58 18.11
C ILE A 116 4.78 -5.94 19.55
N LYS A 117 3.81 -6.42 20.36
CA LYS A 117 4.08 -6.86 21.74
C LYS A 117 5.04 -8.05 21.83
N LYS A 118 5.18 -8.83 20.75
CA LYS A 118 6.13 -9.93 20.66
C LYS A 118 7.53 -9.46 20.26
N LEU A 119 7.69 -8.18 19.92
CA LEU A 119 8.91 -7.56 19.42
C LEU A 119 9.27 -6.31 20.26
N PRO A 120 9.52 -6.47 21.58
CA PRO A 120 9.72 -5.34 22.50
C PRO A 120 11.00 -4.53 22.21
N GLU A 121 11.93 -5.10 21.45
CA GLU A 121 13.22 -4.49 21.11
C GLU A 121 13.13 -3.48 19.94
N LEU A 122 11.98 -3.41 19.27
CA LEU A 122 11.74 -2.52 18.14
C LEU A 122 10.97 -1.29 18.58
N ILE A 123 11.57 -0.12 18.38
CA ILE A 123 10.83 1.16 18.37
C ILE A 123 10.21 1.32 16.98
N PHE A 124 8.92 1.67 16.95
CA PHE A 124 8.11 1.71 15.75
C PHE A 124 7.50 3.08 15.52
N GLU A 125 7.69 3.60 14.31
CA GLU A 125 6.97 4.77 13.81
C GLU A 125 6.31 4.42 12.48
N LEU A 126 4.99 4.60 12.42
CA LEU A 126 4.20 4.45 11.21
C LEU A 126 3.60 5.80 10.84
N GLU A 127 3.97 6.26 9.65
CA GLU A 127 3.51 7.51 9.10
C GLU A 127 2.68 7.24 7.84
N ASP A 128 1.55 7.93 7.75
CA ASP A 128 0.79 8.04 6.50
C ASP A 128 1.48 9.09 5.63
N VAL A 129 2.14 8.66 4.56
CA VAL A 129 2.96 9.52 3.70
C VAL A 129 2.10 10.30 2.72
N ASN A 130 0.81 9.96 2.62
CA ASN A 130 -0.08 10.72 1.76
C ASN A 130 -0.12 12.18 2.23
N LEU A 131 0.02 13.06 1.24
CA LEU A 131 -0.15 14.50 1.33
C LEU A 131 -1.13 14.84 2.45
N LYS A 132 -0.74 15.79 3.32
CA LYS A 132 -1.70 16.57 4.09
C LYS A 132 -2.61 17.27 3.10
N ASN A 133 -3.55 16.54 2.50
CA ASN A 133 -4.62 17.08 1.71
C ASN A 133 -5.34 17.97 2.70
N LYS A 134 -5.11 19.27 2.59
CA LYS A 134 -5.79 20.32 3.36
C LYS A 134 -7.32 20.26 3.18
N HIS A 135 -7.78 19.40 2.28
CA HIS A 135 -9.17 19.09 2.02
C HIS A 135 -9.48 17.69 2.56
N ASN A 136 -10.31 17.63 3.61
CA ASN A 136 -11.04 16.44 4.07
C ASN A 136 -12.07 15.97 3.01
N GLU A 137 -11.70 15.99 1.73
CA GLU A 137 -12.59 15.59 0.67
C GLU A 137 -12.73 14.07 0.68
N PRO A 138 -13.97 13.56 0.58
CA PRO A 138 -14.22 12.14 0.47
C PRO A 138 -13.48 11.59 -0.77
N LEU A 139 -12.66 10.57 -0.58
CA LEU A 139 -11.92 9.95 -1.68
C LEU A 139 -12.87 9.04 -2.47
N TYR A 140 -13.17 9.42 -3.71
CA TYR A 140 -14.01 8.65 -4.61
C TYR A 140 -13.17 7.77 -5.54
N ILE A 141 -13.44 6.46 -5.54
CA ILE A 141 -12.79 5.49 -6.44
C ILE A 141 -13.84 5.00 -7.44
N GLN A 142 -13.69 5.40 -8.70
CA GLN A 142 -14.57 4.96 -9.79
C GLN A 142 -14.39 3.47 -10.12
N PRO A 143 -15.37 2.82 -10.77
CA PRO A 143 -15.22 1.45 -11.26
C PRO A 143 -13.95 1.27 -12.08
N ARG A 144 -13.20 0.19 -11.81
CA ARG A 144 -11.92 -0.17 -12.46
C ARG A 144 -10.77 0.81 -12.25
N CYS A 145 -10.95 1.84 -11.42
CA CYS A 145 -9.87 2.73 -11.04
C CYS A 145 -9.10 2.20 -9.85
N LYS A 146 -7.85 2.64 -9.76
CA LYS A 146 -6.91 2.28 -8.69
C LYS A 146 -6.61 3.49 -7.81
N TYR A 147 -6.50 3.24 -6.52
CA TYR A 147 -6.02 4.18 -5.53
C TYR A 147 -4.83 3.57 -4.80
N ASN A 148 -3.72 4.30 -4.72
CA ASN A 148 -2.53 3.89 -4.00
C ASN A 148 -2.37 4.73 -2.75
N LYS A 149 -2.02 4.07 -1.65
CA LYS A 149 -1.69 4.72 -0.37
C LYS A 149 -0.35 4.20 0.11
N ILE A 150 0.54 5.11 0.48
CA ILE A 150 1.89 4.79 0.93
C ILE A 150 1.98 5.02 2.43
N PHE A 151 2.47 4.01 3.13
CA PHE A 151 2.82 4.08 4.53
C PHE A 151 4.33 4.00 4.67
N LYS A 152 4.91 4.81 5.55
CA LYS A 152 6.32 4.72 5.93
C LYS A 152 6.43 4.05 7.27
N PHE A 153 7.26 3.03 7.30
CA PHE A 153 7.63 2.28 8.48
C PHE A 153 9.07 2.61 8.83
N THR A 154 9.32 3.03 10.06
CA THR A 154 10.68 3.19 10.58
C THR A 154 10.83 2.32 11.82
N SER A 155 11.86 1.49 11.85
CA SER A 155 12.24 0.72 13.03
C SER A 155 13.64 1.06 13.50
N CYS A 156 13.80 1.23 14.81
CA CYS A 156 15.10 1.27 15.47
C CYS A 156 15.25 0.09 16.43
N SER A 157 16.39 -0.61 16.38
CA SER A 157 16.73 -1.66 17.33
C SER A 157 17.44 -1.07 18.56
N ARG A 158 17.07 -1.51 19.76
CA ARG A 158 17.82 -1.21 20.99
C ARG A 158 18.87 -2.30 21.22
N GLU A 159 20.14 -1.96 20.99
CA GLU A 159 21.34 -2.72 21.35
C GLU A 159 21.30 -4.24 21.13
N TYR A 160 21.94 -4.70 20.05
CA TYR A 160 22.24 -6.11 19.78
C TYR A 160 23.26 -6.69 20.78
N ASN A 161 22.80 -7.14 21.95
CA ASN A 161 23.57 -8.05 22.76
C ASN A 161 23.27 -9.50 22.35
N ASN A 162 24.12 -10.03 21.46
CA ASN A 162 24.38 -11.45 21.18
C ASN A 162 23.25 -12.42 21.55
N LEU A 163 22.26 -12.58 20.67
CA LEU A 163 21.43 -13.78 20.66
C LEU A 163 21.58 -14.49 19.31
N GLY A 164 22.31 -15.60 19.33
CA GLY A 164 22.57 -16.48 18.18
C GLY A 164 21.33 -17.25 17.71
N LYS A 165 20.24 -16.57 17.38
CA LYS A 165 19.05 -17.17 16.75
C LYS A 165 18.68 -16.41 15.48
N SER A 166 19.00 -17.05 14.36
CA SER A 166 18.50 -16.74 13.02
C SER A 166 16.99 -17.05 12.94
N SER A 167 16.17 -16.25 13.62
CA SER A 167 14.74 -16.20 13.33
C SER A 167 14.48 -14.93 12.54
N ARG A 168 14.03 -15.09 11.29
CA ARG A 168 13.45 -14.00 10.50
C ARG A 168 12.19 -13.54 11.20
N GLU A 169 12.30 -12.54 12.05
CA GLU A 169 11.15 -11.94 12.70
C GLU A 169 10.35 -11.16 11.65
N VAL A 170 9.05 -11.41 11.59
CA VAL A 170 8.15 -10.74 10.65
C VAL A 170 7.16 -9.93 11.46
N LEU A 171 7.15 -8.62 11.24
CA LEU A 171 6.09 -7.78 11.79
C LEU A 171 4.86 -7.94 10.91
N GLU A 172 3.77 -8.41 11.49
CA GLU A 172 2.49 -8.49 10.82
C GLU A 172 1.73 -7.17 10.99
N LEU A 173 1.31 -6.61 9.87
CA LEU A 173 0.45 -5.45 9.80
C LEU A 173 -0.95 -5.89 9.32
N LYS A 174 -1.99 -5.27 9.87
CA LYS A 174 -3.39 -5.44 9.48
C LYS A 174 -3.84 -4.19 8.74
N LEU A 175 -4.34 -4.35 7.53
CA LEU A 175 -4.96 -3.27 6.78
C LEU A 175 -6.44 -3.20 7.15
N ARG A 176 -6.88 -2.04 7.64
CA ARG A 176 -8.29 -1.71 7.87
C ARG A 176 -8.77 -0.70 6.84
N ILE A 177 -9.82 -1.05 6.12
CA ILE A 177 -10.45 -0.22 5.09
C ILE A 177 -11.89 -0.01 5.50
N GLY A 178 -12.39 1.22 5.42
CA GLY A 178 -13.80 1.55 5.52
C GLY A 178 -14.26 2.26 4.25
N TRP A 179 -15.47 1.99 3.80
CA TRP A 179 -16.04 2.64 2.63
C TRP A 179 -17.56 2.81 2.73
N VAL A 180 -18.09 3.63 1.83
CA VAL A 180 -19.52 3.85 1.63
C VAL A 180 -19.82 3.76 0.14
N SER A 181 -20.91 3.06 -0.19
CA SER A 181 -21.50 2.99 -1.52
C SER A 181 -22.96 3.42 -1.45
N VAL A 182 -23.42 4.12 -2.48
CA VAL A 182 -24.82 4.55 -2.59
C VAL A 182 -25.78 3.34 -2.65
N SER A 183 -25.39 2.24 -3.30
CA SER A 183 -26.25 1.06 -3.42
C SER A 183 -25.96 -0.04 -2.41
N TYR A 184 -24.71 -0.17 -1.96
CA TYR A 184 -24.32 -1.26 -1.03
C TYR A 184 -24.28 -0.82 0.45
N GLY A 185 -24.40 0.48 0.74
CA GLY A 185 -24.27 1.01 2.09
C GLY A 185 -22.82 1.10 2.56
N ASP A 186 -22.63 1.10 3.87
CA ASP A 186 -21.31 1.09 4.51
C ASP A 186 -20.69 -0.30 4.55
N GLY A 187 -19.37 -0.36 4.38
CA GLY A 187 -18.61 -1.59 4.48
C GLY A 187 -17.24 -1.37 5.12
N TRP A 188 -16.66 -2.45 5.62
CA TRP A 188 -15.28 -2.47 6.08
C TRP A 188 -14.58 -3.73 5.62
N LEU A 189 -13.25 -3.68 5.59
CA LEU A 189 -12.38 -4.84 5.42
C LEU A 189 -11.26 -4.76 6.45
N ASP A 190 -11.02 -5.86 7.16
CA ASP A 190 -9.96 -5.96 8.15
C ASP A 190 -9.17 -7.28 8.03
N SER A 191 -9.47 -8.11 7.05
CA SER A 191 -8.85 -9.45 6.90
C SER A 191 -7.49 -9.44 6.20
N TYR A 192 -7.11 -8.34 5.55
CA TYR A 192 -5.87 -8.26 4.78
C TYR A 192 -4.66 -8.03 5.69
N LYS A 193 -3.68 -8.93 5.61
CA LYS A 193 -2.44 -8.89 6.39
C LYS A 193 -1.22 -8.69 5.50
N ILE A 194 -0.26 -7.91 5.99
CA ILE A 194 1.02 -7.63 5.33
C ILE A 194 2.13 -8.07 6.27
N GLY A 195 3.03 -8.94 5.81
CA GLY A 195 4.22 -9.32 6.56
C GLY A 195 5.40 -8.43 6.17
N LEU A 196 5.96 -7.71 7.14
CA LEU A 196 7.20 -6.98 6.98
C LEU A 196 8.37 -7.83 7.46
N PRO A 197 9.29 -8.23 6.55
CA PRO A 197 10.49 -8.95 6.95
C PRO A 197 11.42 -8.01 7.73
N ILE A 198 11.49 -8.19 9.04
CA ILE A 198 12.49 -7.55 9.89
C ILE A 198 13.73 -8.42 9.78
N LEU A 199 14.52 -8.19 8.72
CA LEU A 199 15.82 -8.82 8.61
C LEU A 199 16.70 -8.28 9.75
N CYS A 200 17.00 -9.13 10.73
CA CYS A 200 18.18 -9.03 11.60
C CYS A 200 19.46 -9.49 10.88
N ASP A 201 19.38 -9.71 9.56
CA ASP A 201 20.54 -10.14 8.79
C ASP A 201 21.46 -8.94 8.58
N GLN A 202 22.54 -9.01 9.34
CA GLN A 202 23.83 -8.38 9.12
C GLN A 202 24.06 -8.09 7.64
N ASN A 203 23.72 -6.86 7.22
CA ASN A 203 24.50 -6.24 6.18
C ASN A 203 25.88 -5.99 6.80
N LYS A 204 26.73 -7.02 6.78
CA LYS A 204 28.13 -6.81 6.45
C LYS A 204 28.11 -6.19 5.06
N LEU A 205 27.83 -4.88 4.99
CA LEU A 205 28.32 -4.09 3.87
C LEU A 205 29.81 -4.34 3.90
N ASN A 206 30.29 -5.12 2.93
CA ASN A 206 31.70 -5.19 2.64
C ASN A 206 32.15 -3.73 2.56
N LYS A 207 32.99 -3.32 3.52
CA LYS A 207 33.70 -2.05 3.51
C LYS A 207 34.73 -2.04 2.39
N GLU A 208 34.36 -2.42 1.17
CA GLU A 208 35.01 -1.84 0.02
C GLU A 208 34.52 -0.40 0.01
N LYS A 209 35.36 0.49 0.55
CA LYS A 209 35.10 1.92 0.43
C LYS A 209 35.08 2.23 -1.07
N ASN A 210 33.89 2.43 -1.62
CA ASN A 210 33.78 2.91 -2.99
C ASN A 210 34.61 4.20 -3.12
N ALA A 211 35.39 4.28 -4.19
CA ALA A 211 36.30 5.38 -4.46
C ALA A 211 35.52 6.69 -4.62
N ILE A 212 34.37 6.61 -5.28
CA ILE A 212 33.39 7.68 -5.41
C ILE A 212 32.10 7.24 -4.71
N ILE A 213 31.42 8.17 -4.07
CA ILE A 213 30.11 7.95 -3.44
C ILE A 213 29.10 8.87 -4.12
N LEU A 214 27.95 8.35 -4.54
CA LEU A 214 26.84 9.10 -5.11
C LEU A 214 25.65 8.96 -4.18
N LYS A 215 25.22 10.07 -3.60
CA LYS A 215 24.01 10.14 -2.77
C LYS A 215 22.99 11.04 -3.44
N ALA A 216 21.71 10.72 -3.30
CA ALA A 216 20.62 11.56 -3.76
C ALA A 216 19.77 11.97 -2.56
N GLU A 217 19.54 13.27 -2.42
CA GLU A 217 18.52 13.81 -1.52
C GLU A 217 17.27 14.14 -2.33
N LEU A 218 16.18 13.52 -1.91
CA LEU A 218 14.86 13.65 -2.52
C LEU A 218 13.99 14.55 -1.66
N PRO A 219 13.13 15.40 -2.25
CA PRO A 219 12.15 16.13 -1.49
C PRO A 219 11.17 15.13 -0.87
N SER A 220 10.77 15.40 0.37
CA SER A 220 10.02 14.45 1.20
C SER A 220 8.63 14.10 0.65
N VAL A 221 8.04 14.96 -0.19
CA VAL A 221 6.73 14.76 -0.83
C VAL A 221 6.67 15.56 -2.14
N ASN A 222 6.21 14.96 -3.24
CA ASN A 222 5.89 15.69 -4.48
C ASN A 222 4.44 15.46 -4.92
N ASN A 223 3.78 16.52 -5.40
CA ASN A 223 2.48 16.45 -6.05
C ASN A 223 2.62 15.97 -7.50
N ARG A 224 1.55 15.38 -8.03
CA ARG A 224 1.49 14.95 -9.44
C ARG A 224 1.69 16.18 -10.35
N GLN A 225 2.55 16.03 -11.36
CA GLN A 225 2.86 17.05 -12.39
C GLN A 225 3.57 18.33 -11.91
N GLU A 226 3.91 18.46 -10.63
CA GLU A 226 4.77 19.54 -10.16
C GLU A 226 6.24 19.18 -10.37
N GLU A 227 7.01 20.17 -10.81
CA GLU A 227 8.47 20.09 -10.90
C GLU A 227 9.06 20.08 -9.49
N PHE A 228 10.04 19.23 -9.27
CA PHE A 228 10.73 19.08 -7.98
C PHE A 228 12.22 18.89 -8.19
N LYS A 229 13.01 19.29 -7.19
CA LYS A 229 14.47 19.24 -7.26
C LYS A 229 15.00 18.02 -6.54
N VAL A 230 15.89 17.28 -7.19
CA VAL A 230 16.70 16.23 -6.60
C VAL A 230 18.13 16.73 -6.51
N PHE A 231 18.72 16.65 -5.32
CA PHE A 231 20.11 17.05 -5.09
C PHE A 231 20.99 15.81 -5.09
N LEU A 232 21.96 15.78 -5.99
CA LEU A 232 22.97 14.73 -6.05
C LEU A 232 24.25 15.20 -5.37
N TYR A 233 24.80 14.37 -4.50
CA TYR A 233 26.06 14.59 -3.83
C TYR A 233 27.06 13.56 -4.33
N VAL A 234 28.09 14.00 -5.05
CA VAL A 234 29.19 13.17 -5.52
C VAL A 234 30.41 13.45 -4.66
N THR A 235 30.81 12.47 -3.85
CA THR A 235 31.97 12.58 -2.96
C THR A 235 33.14 11.76 -3.50
N ASN A 236 34.31 12.38 -3.64
CA ASN A 236 35.56 11.66 -3.87
C ASN A 236 36.15 11.23 -2.52
N ASN A 237 36.15 9.93 -2.27
CA ASN A 237 36.65 9.34 -1.04
C ASN A 237 38.14 8.94 -1.13
N LEU A 238 38.79 9.23 -2.27
CA LEU A 238 40.22 9.00 -2.47
C LEU A 238 41.05 10.17 -1.95
N SER A 239 42.33 9.89 -1.71
CA SER A 239 43.34 10.91 -1.37
C SER A 239 43.95 11.60 -2.60
N ILE A 240 43.39 11.37 -3.79
CA ILE A 240 43.86 11.92 -5.07
C ILE A 240 42.70 12.60 -5.81
N ASP A 241 43.02 13.61 -6.60
CA ASP A 241 42.05 14.34 -7.42
C ASP A 241 41.60 13.46 -8.60
N GLN A 242 40.32 13.58 -8.96
CA GLN A 242 39.70 12.86 -10.07
C GLN A 242 39.29 13.86 -11.16
N LYS A 243 39.55 13.50 -12.43
CA LYS A 243 39.25 14.34 -13.60
C LYS A 243 38.46 13.55 -14.63
N GLY A 244 37.71 14.27 -15.46
CA GLY A 244 36.95 13.66 -16.55
C GLY A 244 35.81 12.78 -16.04
N MET A 245 35.23 13.11 -14.89
CA MET A 245 34.05 12.42 -14.38
C MET A 245 32.79 13.07 -14.95
N SER A 246 31.74 12.29 -15.17
CA SER A 246 30.42 12.81 -15.49
C SER A 246 29.34 12.03 -14.74
N ILE A 247 28.22 12.69 -14.45
CA ILE A 247 26.97 11.99 -14.13
C ILE A 247 26.26 11.71 -15.44
N ARG A 248 25.89 10.46 -15.66
CA ARG A 248 25.05 10.04 -16.78
C ARG A 248 23.69 9.57 -16.28
N LEU A 249 22.68 9.85 -17.09
CA LEU A 249 21.28 9.52 -16.83
C LEU A 249 20.79 8.50 -17.87
N ASP A 250 20.33 7.36 -17.40
CA ASP A 250 19.62 6.37 -18.21
C ASP A 250 18.11 6.61 -18.06
N PHE A 251 17.53 7.33 -19.03
CA PHE A 251 16.12 7.73 -18.97
C PHE A 251 15.14 6.55 -18.95
N ASP A 252 15.48 5.41 -19.55
CA ASP A 252 14.61 4.24 -19.56
C ASP A 252 14.48 3.64 -18.16
N GLN A 253 15.56 3.68 -17.37
CA GLN A 253 15.56 3.20 -15.98
C GLN A 253 14.94 4.21 -15.00
N LEU A 254 14.93 5.50 -15.37
CA LEU A 254 14.39 6.58 -14.55
C LEU A 254 12.87 6.70 -14.64
N LEU A 255 12.23 6.11 -15.66
CA LEU A 255 10.77 6.11 -15.78
C LEU A 255 10.10 5.53 -14.51
N PRO A 256 9.04 6.15 -14.00
CA PRO A 256 8.25 7.23 -14.61
C PRO A 256 8.66 8.66 -14.17
N ILE A 257 9.87 8.85 -13.65
CA ILE A 257 10.44 10.16 -13.34
C ILE A 257 11.15 10.68 -14.59
N ILE A 258 10.74 11.86 -15.05
CA ILE A 258 11.46 12.59 -16.09
C ILE A 258 12.42 13.55 -15.41
N ILE A 259 13.67 13.59 -15.89
CA ILE A 259 14.64 14.62 -15.53
C ILE A 259 14.64 15.66 -16.66
N LEU A 260 14.44 16.92 -16.29
CA LEU A 260 14.48 18.06 -17.19
C LEU A 260 15.94 18.51 -17.32
N GLY A 261 16.51 18.38 -18.51
CA GLY A 261 17.88 18.82 -18.78
C GLY A 261 18.66 17.83 -19.64
N ASN A 262 19.97 17.88 -19.50
CA ASN A 262 20.88 17.03 -20.26
C ASN A 262 20.98 15.64 -19.62
N ASP A 263 21.20 14.61 -20.45
CA ASP A 263 21.49 13.24 -20.04
C ASP A 263 22.89 13.08 -19.41
N ARG A 264 23.71 14.12 -19.52
CA ARG A 264 25.09 14.19 -19.05
C ARG A 264 25.38 15.49 -18.32
N LEU A 265 26.00 15.37 -17.16
CA LEU A 265 26.54 16.48 -16.37
C LEU A 265 28.02 16.25 -16.13
N TYR A 266 28.88 17.07 -16.71
CA TYR A 266 30.32 16.97 -16.52
C TYR A 266 30.74 17.53 -15.17
N LEU A 267 31.53 16.75 -14.43
CA LEU A 267 32.25 17.19 -13.24
C LEU A 267 33.63 17.67 -13.70
N GLU A 268 34.00 18.90 -13.37
CA GLU A 268 35.29 19.48 -13.80
C GLU A 268 36.48 18.71 -13.21
N GLU A 269 36.83 19.04 -11.98
CA GLU A 269 37.86 18.38 -11.18
C GLU A 269 37.25 18.14 -9.80
N LEU A 270 37.25 16.88 -9.36
CA LEU A 270 36.73 16.49 -8.06
C LEU A 270 37.92 16.20 -7.13
N LYS A 271 38.23 17.16 -6.26
CA LYS A 271 39.43 17.08 -5.41
C LYS A 271 39.33 15.95 -4.39
N ALA A 272 40.48 15.53 -3.88
CA ALA A 272 40.57 14.54 -2.81
C ALA A 272 39.69 14.94 -1.61
N GLY A 273 38.73 14.09 -1.23
CA GLY A 273 37.80 14.33 -0.11
C GLY A 273 36.66 15.32 -0.41
N GLU A 274 36.60 15.89 -1.62
CA GLU A 274 35.60 16.90 -1.98
C GLU A 274 34.24 16.25 -2.23
N THR A 275 33.16 17.00 -1.92
CA THR A 275 31.80 16.66 -2.32
C THR A 275 31.26 17.77 -3.22
N VAL A 276 30.86 17.41 -4.43
CA VAL A 276 30.18 18.31 -5.35
C VAL A 276 28.68 18.03 -5.29
N THR A 277 27.90 19.10 -5.22
CA THR A 277 26.44 19.04 -5.26
C THR A 277 25.96 19.42 -6.65
N LEU A 278 25.11 18.58 -7.24
CA LEU A 278 24.44 18.83 -8.50
C LEU A 278 22.93 18.85 -8.26
N GLU A 279 22.24 19.66 -9.06
CA GLU A 279 20.79 19.82 -8.97
C GLU A 279 20.14 19.26 -10.24
N LEU A 280 19.09 18.46 -10.05
CA LEU A 280 18.27 17.92 -11.12
C LEU A 280 16.84 18.39 -10.94
N ASP A 281 16.29 19.02 -11.97
CA ASP A 281 14.86 19.31 -12.04
C ASP A 281 14.13 18.06 -12.57
N CYS A 282 13.14 17.60 -11.82
CA CYS A 282 12.45 16.35 -12.06
C CYS A 282 10.93 16.55 -12.11
N GLN A 283 10.23 15.68 -12.84
CA GLN A 283 8.77 15.63 -12.86
C GLN A 283 8.29 14.17 -12.83
N ALA A 284 7.35 13.87 -11.92
CA ALA A 284 6.78 12.53 -11.79
C ALA A 284 5.53 12.39 -12.67
N LEU A 285 5.52 11.45 -13.61
CA LEU A 285 4.38 11.21 -14.50
C LEU A 285 3.24 10.44 -13.82
N VAL A 286 3.59 9.58 -12.87
CA VAL A 286 2.66 8.66 -12.19
C VAL A 286 2.89 8.76 -10.68
N SER A 287 1.83 8.67 -9.88
CA SER A 287 1.96 8.63 -8.42
C SER A 287 2.35 7.23 -7.92
N GLY A 288 3.29 7.15 -6.98
CA GLY A 288 3.79 5.89 -6.43
C GLY A 288 5.14 6.06 -5.74
N VAL A 289 5.72 4.95 -5.26
CA VAL A 289 7.11 4.89 -4.82
C VAL A 289 7.96 4.45 -6.02
N TYR A 290 9.02 5.20 -6.33
CA TYR A 290 9.95 4.87 -7.41
C TYR A 290 11.37 4.91 -6.90
N ASN A 291 12.18 3.99 -7.42
CA ASN A 291 13.62 4.03 -7.23
C ASN A 291 14.21 4.90 -8.35
N LEU A 292 15.13 5.80 -7.99
CA LEU A 292 15.94 6.54 -8.97
C LEU A 292 17.09 5.66 -9.46
N ASN A 293 16.73 4.59 -10.18
CA ASN A 293 17.68 3.74 -10.85
C ASN A 293 18.01 4.38 -12.20
N GLY A 294 19.30 4.48 -12.56
CA GLY A 294 19.71 5.08 -13.83
C GLY A 294 20.56 6.34 -13.71
N ILE A 295 20.79 6.85 -12.50
CA ILE A 295 21.81 7.88 -12.25
C ILE A 295 23.11 7.18 -11.86
N TYR A 296 24.20 7.46 -12.57
CA TYR A 296 25.51 6.90 -12.23
C TYR A 296 26.66 7.80 -12.61
N VAL A 297 27.80 7.59 -11.93
CA VAL A 297 29.06 8.26 -12.25
C VAL A 297 29.79 7.47 -13.33
N PHE A 298 30.31 8.18 -14.33
CA PHE A 298 31.05 7.64 -15.45
C PHE A 298 32.41 8.32 -15.56
N ASP A 299 33.45 7.52 -15.75
CA ASP A 299 34.80 7.99 -16.04
C ASP A 299 34.96 8.13 -17.56
N GLU A 300 35.04 9.36 -18.05
CA GLU A 300 35.20 9.67 -19.48
C GLU A 300 36.61 9.40 -19.99
N LEU A 301 37.62 9.31 -19.11
CA LEU A 301 39.00 9.00 -19.49
C LEU A 301 39.21 7.50 -19.65
N GLU A 302 38.61 6.70 -18.75
CA GLU A 302 38.68 5.23 -18.80
C GLU A 302 37.49 4.59 -19.55
N ASP A 303 36.56 5.40 -20.03
CA ASP A 303 35.33 5.01 -20.73
C ASP A 303 34.54 3.90 -20.02
N LYS A 304 34.33 4.07 -18.70
CA LYS A 304 33.66 3.06 -17.88
C LYS A 304 32.78 3.64 -16.80
N LYS A 305 31.76 2.87 -16.41
CA LYS A 305 30.94 3.17 -15.24
C LYS A 305 31.77 2.99 -13.97
N VAL A 306 31.76 3.99 -13.10
CA VAL A 306 32.44 3.94 -11.81
C VAL A 306 31.57 3.15 -10.84
N SER A 307 32.19 2.29 -10.03
CA SER A 307 31.51 1.62 -8.92
C SER A 307 31.24 2.65 -7.83
N VAL A 308 29.95 2.93 -7.57
CA VAL A 308 29.48 3.95 -6.64
C VAL A 308 28.62 3.35 -5.54
#